data_AF-A0A452J2G3-F1
#
_entry.id   AF-A0A452J2G3-F1
#
_cell.length_a   1.000
_cell.length_b   1.000
_cell.length_c   1.000
_cell.angle_alpha   90.00
_cell.angle_beta   90.00
_cell.angle_gamma   90.00
#
_symmetry.space_group_name_H-M   'P 1'
#
loop_
_entity.id
_entity.type
_entity.pdbx_description
1 polymer ?
#
loop_
_entity_poly.entity_id
_entity_poly.type
_entity_poly.pdbx_seq_one_letter_code
_entity_poly.pdbx_strand_id
1 'polypeptide(L)'
;MQCSLPGAVDAPDPEEEEEEDVGNTASMEEDEKELDLTDQEMEDVRAQMLQLLEELEETRELAVKHEDDSLELQGLLEDERLASARQAEIFTKQIQRLQAQMRTLKDEFSSLQETKALELEQVERELQEANEEIHGLRLEAEELAAIHENEIAALQEQLCRLRAELQRVQQVREEYETEITTLRAEITMKGSGQARAEGHADKVAMLQEELLALREQYRDLMEEYQTLQESNKIMVHQLENLEAQKYRSRSRSEESRKSTESDVTHPQVRRTLSPQRASPRLSGSVSFKTVDDTRTISAPSRRKEPLSQAEECDTELSLRFQLQSEEEKVHLTQSKCDNMQTELRELQRQYQAIQRERQQLQEELRLCRAEIQRLKGTVPADGRVGVPQGCRMATGRGIAGDRHG
;
A
#
# COMPACT_ATOMS: atom_id res chain seq x y z
N MET A 1 8.49 69.40 -32.94
CA MET A 1 8.33 69.59 -34.40
C MET A 1 7.22 70.61 -34.63
N GLN A 2 7.30 71.39 -35.72
CA GLN A 2 6.23 72.21 -36.30
C GLN A 2 5.45 73.14 -35.35
N CYS A 3 5.91 74.40 -35.28
CA CYS A 3 5.01 75.54 -35.08
C CYS A 3 4.37 75.91 -36.42
N SER A 4 3.09 76.30 -36.46
CA SER A 4 2.41 76.73 -37.68
C SER A 4 1.44 77.90 -37.45
N LEU A 5 1.94 79.10 -37.74
CA LEU A 5 1.23 80.26 -38.32
C LEU A 5 2.06 80.63 -39.58
N PRO A 6 1.54 81.37 -40.61
CA PRO A 6 0.46 82.36 -40.52
C PRO A 6 -0.57 82.36 -41.68
N GLY A 7 -1.43 83.37 -41.67
CA GLY A 7 -2.38 83.79 -42.72
C GLY A 7 -3.27 84.89 -42.13
N ALA A 8 -3.15 86.19 -42.41
CA ALA A 8 -2.43 86.92 -43.46
C ALA A 8 -3.07 86.88 -44.87
N VAL A 9 -4.40 87.03 -44.90
CA VAL A 9 -5.25 87.38 -46.05
C VAL A 9 -6.49 88.10 -45.45
N ASP A 10 -6.95 89.30 -45.81
CA ASP A 10 -6.41 90.42 -46.62
C ASP A 10 -7.01 91.74 -46.05
N ALA A 11 -6.64 92.91 -46.59
CA ALA A 11 -7.24 94.22 -46.25
C ALA A 11 -7.61 95.02 -47.52
N PRO A 12 -8.75 95.74 -47.56
CA PRO A 12 -9.06 96.70 -48.62
C PRO A 12 -8.45 98.09 -48.32
N ASP A 13 -7.91 98.73 -49.36
CA ASP A 13 -7.42 100.12 -49.36
C ASP A 13 -8.59 101.14 -49.34
N PRO A 14 -8.32 102.45 -49.11
CA PRO A 14 -9.36 103.48 -49.07
C PRO A 14 -9.88 103.87 -50.47
N GLU A 15 -11.11 104.38 -50.52
CA GLU A 15 -11.67 105.03 -51.71
C GLU A 15 -11.30 106.53 -51.69
N GLU A 16 -10.46 106.97 -52.64
CA GLU A 16 -10.11 108.39 -52.90
C GLU A 16 -10.95 108.96 -54.07
N GLU A 17 -12.16 109.45 -53.80
CA GLU A 17 -13.00 110.22 -54.74
C GLU A 17 -13.83 111.25 -53.95
N GLU A 18 -13.87 112.56 -54.22
CA GLU A 18 -13.07 113.44 -55.10
C GLU A 18 -12.83 114.80 -54.37
N GLU A 19 -11.74 115.53 -54.65
CA GLU A 19 -11.65 116.96 -54.28
C GLU A 19 -12.23 117.84 -55.41
N GLU A 20 -13.43 118.42 -55.21
CA GLU A 20 -13.89 119.52 -56.06
C GLU A 20 -13.19 120.84 -55.68
N ASP A 21 -12.20 121.22 -56.48
CA ASP A 21 -11.63 122.57 -56.52
C ASP A 21 -12.69 123.61 -56.91
N VAL A 22 -13.34 124.23 -55.93
CA VAL A 22 -14.18 125.42 -56.12
C VAL A 22 -13.36 126.70 -55.95
N GLY A 23 -12.25 126.80 -56.68
CA GLY A 23 -11.45 128.00 -56.88
C GLY A 23 -12.18 129.11 -57.64
N ASN A 24 -13.29 129.63 -57.10
CA ASN A 24 -14.00 130.79 -57.65
C ASN A 24 -13.69 132.06 -56.85
N THR A 25 -12.59 132.73 -57.19
CA THR A 25 -12.16 134.00 -56.61
C THR A 25 -13.10 135.15 -57.02
N ALA A 26 -14.21 135.30 -56.29
CA ALA A 26 -15.09 136.46 -56.40
C ALA A 26 -14.68 137.54 -55.38
N SER A 27 -13.84 138.49 -55.81
CA SER A 27 -13.63 139.72 -55.05
C SER A 27 -14.93 140.51 -54.98
N MET A 28 -15.58 140.49 -53.82
CA MET A 28 -16.58 141.48 -53.43
C MET A 28 -15.90 142.51 -52.52
N GLU A 29 -16.22 143.77 -52.77
CA GLU A 29 -15.47 144.93 -52.28
C GLU A 29 -15.70 145.21 -50.78
N GLU A 30 -14.86 146.08 -50.21
CA GLU A 30 -14.98 146.55 -48.83
C GLU A 30 -16.32 147.28 -48.62
N ASP A 31 -17.28 146.58 -48.03
CA ASP A 31 -18.56 147.13 -47.61
C ASP A 31 -18.60 147.09 -46.08
N GLU A 32 -17.87 148.03 -45.44
CA GLU A 32 -17.93 148.30 -43.99
C GLU A 32 -19.31 148.86 -43.61
N LYS A 33 -20.33 148.02 -43.75
CA LYS A 33 -21.66 148.27 -43.22
C LYS A 33 -21.58 148.07 -41.71
N GLU A 34 -21.46 149.19 -41.01
CA GLU A 34 -22.03 149.33 -39.67
C GLU A 34 -23.52 148.96 -39.77
N LEU A 35 -23.81 147.69 -39.53
CA LEU A 35 -25.17 147.21 -39.32
C LEU A 35 -25.60 147.74 -37.96
N ASP A 36 -26.30 148.88 -37.96
CA ASP A 36 -27.13 149.36 -36.86
C ASP A 36 -28.26 148.35 -36.61
N LEU A 37 -27.88 147.17 -36.08
CA LEU A 37 -28.77 146.19 -35.50
C LEU A 37 -29.51 146.87 -34.35
N THR A 38 -30.82 146.73 -34.30
CA THR A 38 -31.59 147.24 -33.17
C THR A 38 -31.15 146.55 -31.88
N ASP A 39 -31.25 147.24 -30.74
CA ASP A 39 -30.86 146.67 -29.43
C ASP A 39 -31.51 145.28 -29.20
N GLN A 40 -32.74 145.09 -29.69
CA GLN A 40 -33.47 143.82 -29.64
C GLN A 40 -32.79 142.71 -30.46
N GLU A 41 -32.38 142.96 -31.70
CA GLU A 41 -31.68 141.96 -32.53
C GLU A 41 -30.34 141.55 -31.89
N MET A 42 -29.65 142.51 -31.27
CA MET A 42 -28.45 142.24 -30.47
C MET A 42 -28.75 141.47 -29.18
N GLU A 43 -29.92 141.65 -28.54
CA GLU A 43 -30.37 140.83 -27.40
C GLU A 43 -30.76 139.41 -27.83
N ASP A 44 -31.46 139.26 -28.95
CA ASP A 44 -31.89 137.97 -29.50
C ASP A 44 -30.70 137.09 -29.92
N VAL A 45 -29.67 137.69 -30.55
CA VAL A 45 -28.40 137.00 -30.85
C VAL A 45 -27.63 136.63 -29.58
N ARG A 46 -27.66 137.48 -28.53
CA ARG A 46 -27.07 137.14 -27.23
C ARG A 46 -27.83 135.99 -26.55
N ALA A 47 -29.14 135.92 -26.67
CA ALA A 47 -29.94 134.80 -26.16
C ALA A 47 -29.63 133.49 -26.90
N GLN A 48 -29.54 133.52 -28.24
CA GLN A 48 -29.15 132.35 -29.05
C GLN A 48 -27.73 131.87 -28.72
N MET A 49 -26.78 132.79 -28.51
CA MET A 49 -25.42 132.45 -28.10
C MET A 49 -25.39 131.78 -26.71
N LEU A 50 -26.22 132.23 -25.76
CA LEU A 50 -26.32 131.60 -24.44
C LEU A 50 -26.96 130.21 -24.53
N GLN A 51 -28.04 130.04 -25.31
CA GLN A 51 -28.66 128.73 -25.54
C GLN A 51 -27.67 127.75 -26.18
N LEU A 52 -26.91 128.16 -27.20
CA LEU A 52 -25.89 127.32 -27.83
C LEU A 52 -24.72 126.97 -26.88
N LEU A 53 -24.44 127.79 -25.87
CA LEU A 53 -23.46 127.45 -24.82
C LEU A 53 -24.04 126.45 -23.82
N GLU A 54 -25.32 126.56 -23.47
CA GLU A 54 -26.04 125.61 -22.60
C GLU A 54 -26.15 124.23 -23.27
N GLU A 55 -26.61 124.16 -24.52
CA GLU A 55 -26.66 122.93 -25.32
C GLU A 55 -25.25 122.29 -25.51
N LEU A 56 -24.21 123.12 -25.61
CA LEU A 56 -22.82 122.67 -25.73
C LEU A 56 -22.21 122.23 -24.38
N GLU A 57 -22.75 122.68 -23.25
CA GLU A 57 -22.41 122.19 -21.91
C GLU A 57 -23.17 120.88 -21.60
N GLU A 58 -24.47 120.80 -21.93
CA GLU A 58 -25.26 119.57 -21.83
C GLU A 58 -24.66 118.42 -22.65
N THR A 59 -24.28 118.68 -23.91
CA THR A 59 -23.65 117.65 -24.78
C THR A 59 -22.27 117.24 -24.30
N ARG A 60 -21.50 118.12 -23.64
CA ARG A 60 -20.26 117.75 -22.94
C ARG A 60 -20.52 116.88 -21.72
N GLU A 61 -21.49 117.23 -20.88
CA GLU A 61 -21.86 116.37 -19.76
C GLU A 61 -22.33 114.99 -20.22
N LEU A 62 -23.12 114.92 -21.31
CA LEU A 62 -23.56 113.66 -21.90
C LEU A 62 -22.39 112.83 -22.45
N ALA A 63 -21.40 113.46 -23.08
CA ALA A 63 -20.19 112.78 -23.52
C ALA A 63 -19.40 112.18 -22.35
N VAL A 64 -19.23 112.91 -21.24
CA VAL A 64 -18.58 112.40 -20.02
C VAL A 64 -19.38 111.26 -19.38
N LYS A 65 -20.71 111.38 -19.29
CA LYS A 65 -21.57 110.30 -18.77
C LYS A 65 -21.45 109.03 -19.61
N HIS A 66 -21.35 109.15 -20.94
CA HIS A 66 -21.13 108.01 -21.82
C HIS A 66 -19.70 107.43 -21.75
N GLU A 67 -18.69 108.25 -21.42
CA GLU A 67 -17.34 107.76 -21.10
C GLU A 67 -17.38 106.92 -19.81
N ASP A 68 -17.99 107.44 -18.73
CA ASP A 68 -18.20 106.73 -17.46
C ASP A 68 -19.02 105.42 -17.66
N ASP A 69 -20.15 105.47 -18.37
CA ASP A 69 -20.97 104.29 -18.74
C ASP A 69 -20.12 103.21 -19.44
N SER A 70 -19.24 103.63 -20.36
CA SER A 70 -18.40 102.72 -21.14
C SER A 70 -17.31 102.06 -20.29
N LEU A 71 -16.77 102.78 -19.31
CA LEU A 71 -15.76 102.30 -18.38
C LEU A 71 -16.37 101.33 -17.35
N GLU A 72 -17.59 101.58 -16.85
CA GLU A 72 -18.31 100.61 -16.00
C GLU A 72 -18.60 99.32 -16.79
N LEU A 73 -19.12 99.44 -18.02
CA LEU A 73 -19.40 98.28 -18.87
C LEU A 73 -18.13 97.49 -19.20
N GLN A 74 -17.00 98.16 -19.47
CA GLN A 74 -15.72 97.49 -19.66
C GLN A 74 -15.30 96.72 -18.40
N GLY A 75 -15.42 97.33 -17.21
CA GLY A 75 -15.09 96.68 -15.94
C GLY A 75 -15.92 95.41 -15.69
N LEU A 76 -17.23 95.47 -15.93
CA LEU A 76 -18.12 94.31 -15.82
C LEU A 76 -17.76 93.19 -16.80
N LEU A 77 -17.44 93.53 -18.06
CA LEU A 77 -17.01 92.56 -19.07
C LEU A 77 -15.65 91.93 -18.73
N GLU A 78 -14.72 92.68 -18.14
CA GLU A 78 -13.44 92.14 -17.66
C GLU A 78 -13.64 91.18 -16.48
N ASP A 79 -14.53 91.49 -15.53
CA ASP A 79 -14.84 90.62 -14.40
C ASP A 79 -15.59 89.33 -14.83
N GLU A 80 -16.55 89.41 -15.76
CA GLU A 80 -17.19 88.23 -16.34
C GLU A 80 -16.16 87.35 -17.07
N ARG A 81 -15.25 87.96 -17.84
CA ARG A 81 -14.17 87.24 -18.54
C ARG A 81 -13.22 86.55 -17.56
N LEU A 82 -12.89 87.20 -16.43
CA LEU A 82 -12.08 86.61 -15.37
C LEU A 82 -12.81 85.50 -14.62
N ALA A 83 -14.11 85.64 -14.35
CA ALA A 83 -14.95 84.60 -13.75
C ALA A 83 -15.05 83.36 -14.66
N SER A 84 -15.32 83.57 -15.94
CA SER A 84 -15.36 82.53 -16.97
C SER A 84 -14.01 81.80 -17.10
N ALA A 85 -12.90 82.54 -17.14
CA ALA A 85 -11.55 81.95 -17.16
C ALA A 85 -11.25 81.10 -15.91
N ARG A 86 -11.60 81.58 -14.71
CA ARG A 86 -11.49 80.80 -13.45
C ARG A 86 -12.33 79.53 -13.50
N GLN A 87 -13.56 79.60 -14.02
CA GLN A 87 -14.46 78.45 -14.14
C GLN A 87 -13.91 77.41 -15.13
N ALA A 88 -13.40 77.84 -16.29
CA ALA A 88 -12.73 76.97 -17.26
C ALA A 88 -11.47 76.29 -16.67
N GLU A 89 -10.71 77.00 -15.84
CA GLU A 89 -9.55 76.44 -15.13
C GLU A 89 -9.97 75.36 -14.11
N ILE A 90 -11.05 75.59 -13.36
CA ILE A 90 -11.60 74.62 -12.39
C ILE A 90 -12.06 73.35 -13.12
N PHE A 91 -12.83 73.47 -14.20
CA PHE A 91 -13.25 72.32 -15.01
C PHE A 91 -12.04 71.58 -15.62
N THR A 92 -11.04 72.32 -16.12
CA THR A 92 -9.80 71.72 -16.65
C THR A 92 -9.06 70.92 -15.58
N LYS A 93 -8.91 71.47 -14.36
CA LYS A 93 -8.30 70.76 -13.21
C LYS A 93 -9.13 69.54 -12.80
N GLN A 94 -10.47 69.60 -12.85
CA GLN A 94 -11.34 68.46 -12.55
C GLN A 94 -11.20 67.35 -13.60
N ILE A 95 -11.20 67.70 -14.89
CA ILE A 95 -10.97 66.76 -16.00
C ILE A 95 -9.59 66.10 -15.88
N GLN A 96 -8.54 66.86 -15.59
CA GLN A 96 -7.19 66.33 -15.38
C GLN A 96 -7.12 65.35 -14.20
N ARG A 97 -7.76 65.66 -13.06
CA ARG A 97 -7.85 64.74 -11.90
C ARG A 97 -8.58 63.44 -12.26
N LEU A 98 -9.74 63.53 -12.89
CA LEU A 98 -10.52 62.35 -13.31
C LEU A 98 -9.74 61.51 -14.33
N GLN A 99 -9.07 62.13 -15.30
CA GLN A 99 -8.21 61.42 -16.25
C GLN A 99 -7.00 60.77 -15.56
N ALA A 100 -6.43 61.36 -14.50
CA ALA A 100 -5.35 60.74 -13.73
C ALA A 100 -5.86 59.52 -12.96
N GLN A 101 -6.98 59.63 -12.26
CA GLN A 101 -7.63 58.52 -11.55
C GLN A 101 -8.03 57.37 -12.50
N MET A 102 -8.53 57.69 -13.70
CA MET A 102 -8.84 56.68 -14.72
C MET A 102 -7.60 56.00 -15.32
N ARG A 103 -6.41 56.61 -15.23
CA ARG A 103 -5.15 55.95 -15.58
C ARG A 103 -4.68 55.03 -14.46
N THR A 104 -4.59 55.52 -13.22
CA THR A 104 -4.15 54.68 -12.09
C THR A 104 -5.06 53.46 -11.88
N LEU A 105 -6.38 53.63 -11.92
CA LEU A 105 -7.33 52.50 -11.84
C LEU A 105 -7.19 51.49 -12.99
N LYS A 106 -6.76 51.94 -14.18
CA LYS A 106 -6.49 51.05 -15.31
C LYS A 106 -5.18 50.28 -15.10
N ASP A 107 -4.14 50.97 -14.64
CA ASP A 107 -2.82 50.37 -14.40
C ASP A 107 -2.89 49.37 -13.22
N GLU A 108 -3.63 49.71 -12.16
CA GLU A 108 -4.00 48.82 -11.05
C GLU A 108 -4.80 47.59 -11.54
N PHE A 109 -5.79 47.79 -12.42
CA PHE A 109 -6.58 46.69 -12.99
C PHE A 109 -5.73 45.76 -13.87
N SER A 110 -4.85 46.30 -14.72
CA SER A 110 -3.93 45.50 -15.53
C SER A 110 -2.94 44.71 -14.65
N SER A 111 -2.37 45.33 -13.61
CA SER A 111 -1.53 44.65 -12.63
C SER A 111 -2.27 43.48 -11.95
N LEU A 112 -3.52 43.70 -11.51
CA LEU A 112 -4.36 42.63 -10.93
C LEU A 112 -4.76 41.54 -11.93
N GLN A 113 -4.81 41.83 -13.23
CA GLN A 113 -4.99 40.81 -14.26
C GLN A 113 -3.71 39.98 -14.47
N GLU A 114 -2.53 40.62 -14.42
CA GLU A 114 -1.23 39.97 -14.53
C GLU A 114 -0.93 39.07 -13.31
N THR A 115 -1.13 39.56 -12.07
CA THR A 115 -0.94 38.72 -10.88
C THR A 115 -1.89 37.53 -10.86
N LYS A 116 -3.17 37.74 -11.19
CA LYS A 116 -4.15 36.64 -11.32
C LYS A 116 -3.73 35.61 -12.37
N ALA A 117 -3.17 36.03 -13.50
CA ALA A 117 -2.72 35.09 -14.54
C ALA A 117 -1.55 34.24 -14.05
N LEU A 118 -0.58 34.84 -13.35
CA LEU A 118 0.57 34.15 -12.75
C LEU A 118 0.16 33.22 -11.60
N GLU A 119 -0.79 33.63 -10.76
CA GLU A 119 -1.35 32.81 -9.68
C GLU A 119 -2.09 31.58 -10.24
N LEU A 120 -2.87 31.76 -11.32
CA LEU A 120 -3.53 30.64 -12.01
C LEU A 120 -2.52 29.68 -12.63
N GLU A 121 -1.50 30.19 -13.34
CA GLU A 121 -0.45 29.35 -13.93
C GLU A 121 0.34 28.58 -12.85
N GLN A 122 0.63 29.20 -11.71
CA GLN A 122 1.28 28.55 -10.58
C GLN A 122 0.43 27.42 -10.01
N VAL A 123 -0.87 27.65 -9.76
CA VAL A 123 -1.79 26.62 -9.26
C VAL A 123 -2.03 25.51 -10.30
N GLU A 124 -2.05 25.83 -11.60
CA GLU A 124 -2.14 24.83 -12.67
C GLU A 124 -0.88 23.95 -12.75
N ARG A 125 0.32 24.50 -12.47
CA ARG A 125 1.57 23.72 -12.38
C ARG A 125 1.63 22.87 -11.11
N GLU A 126 1.31 23.43 -9.94
CA GLU A 126 1.22 22.67 -8.67
C GLU A 126 0.20 21.53 -8.76
N LEU A 127 -0.92 21.73 -9.48
CA LEU A 127 -1.91 20.69 -9.75
C LEU A 127 -1.37 19.62 -10.71
N GLN A 128 -0.53 19.96 -11.69
CA GLN A 128 0.12 18.98 -12.57
C GLN A 128 1.11 18.14 -11.77
N GLU A 129 2.03 18.78 -11.04
CA GLU A 129 3.04 18.13 -10.18
C GLU A 129 2.38 17.17 -9.17
N ALA A 130 1.31 17.58 -8.49
CA ALA A 130 0.57 16.72 -7.55
C ALA A 130 -0.16 15.55 -8.24
N ASN A 131 -0.63 15.71 -9.48
CA ASN A 131 -1.22 14.59 -10.23
C ASN A 131 -0.15 13.60 -10.72
N GLU A 132 1.04 14.07 -11.07
CA GLU A 132 2.18 13.22 -11.42
C GLU A 132 2.68 12.41 -10.21
N GLU A 133 2.79 13.03 -9.02
CA GLU A 133 3.10 12.35 -7.76
C GLU A 133 2.05 11.27 -7.43
N ILE A 134 0.75 11.62 -7.50
CA ILE A 134 -0.35 10.67 -7.28
C ILE A 134 -0.35 9.53 -8.31
N HIS A 135 0.10 9.77 -9.54
CA HIS A 135 0.24 8.72 -10.55
C HIS A 135 1.43 7.79 -10.25
N GLY A 136 2.58 8.35 -9.87
CA GLY A 136 3.77 7.59 -9.48
C GLY A 136 3.50 6.69 -8.27
N LEU A 137 2.94 7.24 -7.19
CA LEU A 137 2.58 6.49 -5.99
C LEU A 137 1.55 5.37 -6.25
N ARG A 138 0.68 5.52 -7.26
CA ARG A 138 -0.22 4.43 -7.70
C ARG A 138 0.53 3.34 -8.45
N LEU A 139 1.44 3.70 -9.35
CA LEU A 139 2.26 2.72 -10.07
C LEU A 139 3.13 1.92 -9.11
N GLU A 140 3.81 2.58 -8.16
CA GLU A 140 4.58 1.91 -7.10
C GLU A 140 3.70 0.97 -6.24
N ALA A 141 2.48 1.40 -5.89
CA ALA A 141 1.54 0.56 -5.14
C ALA A 141 1.03 -0.64 -5.96
N GLU A 142 0.82 -0.49 -7.26
CA GLU A 142 0.43 -1.58 -8.18
C GLU A 142 1.59 -2.58 -8.40
N GLU A 143 2.82 -2.09 -8.55
CA GLU A 143 4.03 -2.94 -8.64
C GLU A 143 4.28 -3.70 -7.34
N LEU A 144 4.18 -3.04 -6.18
CA LEU A 144 4.29 -3.69 -4.87
C LEU A 144 3.16 -4.70 -4.64
N ALA A 145 1.93 -4.41 -5.05
CA ALA A 145 0.83 -5.37 -4.99
C ALA A 145 1.13 -6.62 -5.84
N ALA A 146 1.60 -6.43 -7.07
CA ALA A 146 1.99 -7.55 -7.94
C ALA A 146 3.16 -8.38 -7.36
N ILE A 147 4.14 -7.75 -6.69
CA ILE A 147 5.20 -8.47 -5.98
C ILE A 147 4.62 -9.33 -4.85
N HIS A 148 3.77 -8.75 -3.98
CA HIS A 148 3.14 -9.48 -2.89
C HIS A 148 2.23 -10.63 -3.39
N GLU A 149 1.49 -10.45 -4.49
CA GLU A 149 0.69 -11.52 -5.11
C GLU A 149 1.57 -12.69 -5.59
N ASN A 150 2.72 -12.40 -6.20
CA ASN A 150 3.70 -13.42 -6.61
C ASN A 150 4.32 -14.15 -5.40
N GLU A 151 4.65 -13.44 -4.33
CA GLU A 151 5.15 -14.04 -3.07
C GLU A 151 4.09 -14.95 -2.42
N ILE A 152 2.84 -14.49 -2.36
CA ILE A 152 1.71 -15.26 -1.84
C ILE A 152 1.50 -16.53 -2.70
N ALA A 153 1.58 -16.44 -4.03
CA ALA A 153 1.48 -17.59 -4.91
C ALA A 153 2.61 -18.60 -4.69
N ALA A 154 3.85 -18.13 -4.54
CA ALA A 154 5.01 -18.99 -4.24
C ALA A 154 4.88 -19.70 -2.88
N LEU A 155 4.41 -19.00 -1.84
CA LEU A 155 4.14 -19.59 -0.53
C LEU A 155 3.00 -20.60 -0.57
N GLN A 156 1.92 -20.33 -1.31
CA GLN A 156 0.84 -21.29 -1.54
C GLN A 156 1.34 -22.55 -2.26
N GLU A 157 2.22 -22.41 -3.26
CA GLU A 157 2.81 -23.56 -3.95
C GLU A 157 3.67 -24.40 -3.00
N GLN A 158 4.54 -23.77 -2.21
CA GLN A 158 5.37 -24.46 -1.21
C GLN A 158 4.52 -25.22 -0.19
N LEU A 159 3.45 -24.61 0.33
CA LEU A 159 2.51 -25.27 1.24
C LEU A 159 1.81 -26.47 0.58
N CYS A 160 1.47 -26.39 -0.72
CA CYS A 160 0.89 -27.51 -1.45
C CYS A 160 1.90 -28.65 -1.69
N ARG A 161 3.16 -28.34 -2.02
CA ARG A 161 4.26 -29.32 -2.13
C ARG A 161 4.48 -30.05 -0.80
N LEU A 162 4.64 -29.32 0.31
CA LEU A 162 4.84 -29.89 1.65
C LEU A 162 3.64 -30.74 2.12
N ARG A 163 2.41 -30.37 1.77
CA ARG A 163 1.21 -31.19 2.05
C ARG A 163 1.24 -32.52 1.28
N ALA A 164 1.65 -32.52 0.01
CA ALA A 164 1.78 -33.73 -0.79
C ALA A 164 2.93 -34.64 -0.28
N GLU A 165 4.05 -34.06 0.12
CA GLU A 165 5.16 -34.79 0.74
C GLU A 165 4.74 -35.43 2.07
N LEU A 166 4.02 -34.69 2.93
CA LEU A 166 3.48 -35.20 4.19
C LEU A 166 2.51 -36.38 3.94
N GLN A 167 1.61 -36.26 2.97
CA GLN A 167 0.70 -37.35 2.57
C GLN A 167 1.46 -38.58 2.07
N ARG A 168 2.52 -38.40 1.27
CA ARG A 168 3.36 -39.50 0.79
C ARG A 168 4.10 -40.20 1.93
N VAL A 169 4.58 -39.45 2.93
CA VAL A 169 5.22 -40.01 4.13
C VAL A 169 4.19 -40.72 5.03
N GLN A 170 2.96 -40.23 5.12
CA GLN A 170 1.86 -40.90 5.81
C GLN A 170 1.51 -42.24 5.15
N GLN A 171 1.39 -42.28 3.82
CA GLN A 171 1.17 -43.52 3.06
C GLN A 171 2.27 -44.55 3.30
N VAL A 172 3.55 -44.15 3.21
CA VAL A 172 4.69 -45.04 3.48
C VAL A 172 4.73 -45.52 4.95
N ARG A 173 4.30 -44.69 5.91
CA ARG A 173 4.10 -45.13 7.30
C ARG A 173 2.99 -46.18 7.40
N GLU A 174 1.86 -45.97 6.73
CA GLU A 174 0.73 -46.90 6.74
C GLU A 174 1.11 -48.25 6.10
N GLU A 175 1.88 -48.22 5.00
CA GLU A 175 2.50 -49.41 4.39
C GLU A 175 3.34 -50.18 5.44
N TYR A 176 4.29 -49.52 6.11
CA TYR A 176 5.10 -50.16 7.16
C TYR A 176 4.28 -50.61 8.38
N GLU A 177 3.19 -49.93 8.75
CA GLU A 177 2.31 -50.39 9.83
C GLU A 177 1.52 -51.65 9.41
N THR A 178 1.11 -51.78 8.15
CA THR A 178 0.57 -53.05 7.64
C THR A 178 1.62 -54.16 7.59
N GLU A 179 2.86 -53.88 7.17
CA GLU A 179 3.96 -54.86 7.19
C GLU A 179 4.28 -55.32 8.62
N ILE A 180 4.34 -54.39 9.59
CA ILE A 180 4.55 -54.73 11.01
C ILE A 180 3.40 -55.60 11.54
N THR A 181 2.14 -55.37 11.14
CA THR A 181 1.02 -56.22 11.58
C THR A 181 0.99 -57.58 10.90
N THR A 182 1.33 -57.68 9.61
CA THR A 182 1.44 -58.98 8.91
C THR A 182 2.61 -59.81 9.41
N LEU A 183 3.79 -59.20 9.66
CA LEU A 183 4.93 -59.89 10.29
C LEU A 183 4.61 -60.34 11.71
N ARG A 184 3.92 -59.54 12.53
CA ARG A 184 3.45 -59.95 13.87
C ARG A 184 2.47 -61.13 13.78
N ALA A 185 1.54 -61.11 12.84
CA ALA A 185 0.62 -62.22 12.60
C ALA A 185 1.38 -63.47 12.12
N GLU A 186 2.35 -63.33 11.22
CA GLU A 186 3.14 -64.45 10.71
C GLU A 186 4.03 -65.07 11.79
N ILE A 187 4.67 -64.25 12.64
CA ILE A 187 5.39 -64.71 13.85
C ILE A 187 4.44 -65.44 14.79
N THR A 188 3.23 -64.93 15.00
CA THR A 188 2.22 -65.57 15.86
C THR A 188 1.72 -66.90 15.29
N MET A 189 1.58 -67.01 13.96
CA MET A 189 1.18 -68.24 13.27
C MET A 189 2.31 -69.28 13.14
N LYS A 190 3.56 -68.84 13.01
CA LYS A 190 4.74 -69.73 13.09
C LYS A 190 4.98 -70.19 14.54
N GLY A 191 4.74 -69.32 15.51
CA GLY A 191 4.79 -69.61 16.94
C GLY A 191 3.69 -70.56 17.41
N SER A 192 2.43 -70.36 17.00
CA SER A 192 1.35 -71.34 17.23
C SER A 192 1.57 -72.63 16.42
N GLY A 193 2.29 -72.54 15.29
CA GLY A 193 2.90 -73.67 14.60
C GLY A 193 3.86 -74.50 15.45
N GLN A 194 4.31 -74.02 16.62
CA GLN A 194 5.08 -74.81 17.59
C GLN A 194 4.20 -75.73 18.45
N ALA A 195 2.86 -75.65 18.39
CA ALA A 195 2.00 -76.79 18.78
C ALA A 195 2.25 -78.02 17.87
N ARG A 196 2.73 -77.80 16.64
CA ARG A 196 3.26 -78.86 15.78
C ARG A 196 4.68 -79.29 16.18
N ALA A 197 5.36 -78.51 17.03
CA ALA A 197 6.63 -78.89 17.66
C ALA A 197 6.43 -79.69 18.96
N GLU A 198 5.27 -79.63 19.62
CA GLU A 198 4.86 -80.65 20.59
C GLU A 198 4.85 -82.02 19.92
N GLY A 199 4.21 -82.15 18.75
CA GLY A 199 4.29 -83.35 17.91
C GLY A 199 5.68 -83.67 17.31
N HIS A 200 6.69 -82.80 17.50
CA HIS A 200 8.10 -83.15 17.28
C HIS A 200 8.79 -83.59 18.57
N ALA A 201 8.46 -83.00 19.72
CA ALA A 201 8.91 -83.45 21.03
C ALA A 201 8.42 -84.88 21.31
N ASP A 202 7.16 -85.19 21.02
CA ASP A 202 6.60 -86.55 21.10
C ASP A 202 7.35 -87.52 20.18
N LYS A 203 7.67 -87.10 18.94
CA LYS A 203 8.47 -87.92 18.02
C LYS A 203 9.91 -88.13 18.49
N VAL A 204 10.52 -87.13 19.12
CA VAL A 204 11.84 -87.25 19.74
C VAL A 204 11.78 -88.17 20.96
N ALA A 205 10.71 -88.13 21.75
CA ALA A 205 10.48 -89.05 22.87
C ALA A 205 10.31 -90.51 22.39
N MET A 206 9.45 -90.75 21.39
CA MET A 206 9.28 -92.08 20.77
C MET A 206 10.62 -92.62 20.22
N LEU A 207 11.39 -91.81 19.50
CA LEU A 207 12.71 -92.21 18.99
C LEU A 207 13.74 -92.45 20.10
N GLN A 208 13.62 -91.76 21.25
CA GLN A 208 14.44 -92.03 22.43
C GLN A 208 14.06 -93.36 23.11
N GLU A 209 12.76 -93.69 23.16
CA GLU A 209 12.27 -94.96 23.69
C GLU A 209 12.64 -96.14 22.78
N GLU A 210 12.50 -96.01 21.46
CA GLU A 210 13.00 -96.98 20.47
C GLU A 210 14.52 -97.20 20.60
N LEU A 211 15.30 -96.13 20.82
CA LEU A 211 16.75 -96.23 21.06
C LEU A 211 17.11 -96.89 22.40
N LEU A 212 16.23 -96.86 23.41
CA LEU A 212 16.40 -97.59 24.65
C LEU A 212 16.06 -99.07 24.47
N ALA A 213 14.94 -99.38 23.83
CA ALA A 213 14.54 -100.76 23.51
C ALA A 213 15.57 -101.48 22.62
N LEU A 214 16.15 -100.79 21.63
CA LEU A 214 17.19 -101.37 20.77
C LEU A 214 18.52 -101.62 21.53
N ARG A 215 18.84 -100.79 22.53
CA ARG A 215 20.00 -101.01 23.43
C ARG A 215 19.78 -102.18 24.40
N GLU A 216 18.54 -102.36 24.85
CA GLU A 216 18.12 -103.50 25.66
C GLU A 216 18.26 -104.79 24.84
N GLN A 217 17.64 -104.87 23.66
CA GLN A 217 17.80 -106.00 22.72
C GLN A 217 19.27 -106.31 22.37
N TYR A 218 20.11 -105.30 22.20
CA TYR A 218 21.55 -105.50 21.96
C TYR A 218 22.30 -106.08 23.17
N ARG A 219 21.93 -105.67 24.39
CA ARG A 219 22.48 -106.26 25.62
C ARG A 219 22.03 -107.71 25.77
N ASP A 220 20.75 -107.98 25.57
CA ASP A 220 20.18 -109.31 25.73
C ASP A 220 20.83 -110.30 24.72
N LEU A 221 20.98 -109.87 23.46
CA LEU A 221 21.72 -110.62 22.43
C LEU A 221 23.22 -110.80 22.77
N MET A 222 23.85 -109.84 23.46
CA MET A 222 25.21 -109.98 23.97
C MET A 222 25.31 -110.97 25.14
N GLU A 223 24.27 -111.12 25.95
CA GLU A 223 24.18 -112.12 27.03
C GLU A 223 23.90 -113.53 26.47
N GLU A 224 23.03 -113.65 25.44
CA GLU A 224 22.89 -114.87 24.65
C GLU A 224 24.20 -115.28 23.96
N TYR A 225 24.92 -114.33 23.34
CA TYR A 225 26.22 -114.60 22.74
C TYR A 225 27.26 -115.08 23.78
N GLN A 226 27.29 -114.49 24.97
CA GLN A 226 28.19 -114.91 26.06
C GLN A 226 27.86 -116.32 26.56
N THR A 227 26.60 -116.60 26.87
CA THR A 227 26.17 -117.93 27.34
C THR A 227 26.36 -119.01 26.27
N LEU A 228 26.13 -118.70 24.99
CA LEU A 228 26.44 -119.59 23.88
C LEU A 228 27.96 -119.83 23.75
N GLN A 229 28.79 -118.79 23.93
CA GLN A 229 30.25 -118.93 23.93
C GLN A 229 30.74 -119.79 25.11
N GLU A 230 30.12 -119.70 26.28
CA GLU A 230 30.43 -120.54 27.44
C GLU A 230 30.00 -122.01 27.24
N SER A 231 28.80 -122.24 26.71
CA SER A 231 28.35 -123.56 26.28
C SER A 231 29.31 -124.18 25.27
N ASN A 232 29.80 -123.39 24.29
CA ASN A 232 30.75 -123.85 23.29
C ASN A 232 32.13 -124.18 23.91
N LYS A 233 32.64 -123.38 24.86
CA LYS A 233 33.85 -123.73 25.65
C LYS A 233 33.68 -125.07 26.39
N ILE A 234 32.51 -125.31 26.98
CA ILE A 234 32.20 -126.57 27.68
C ILE A 234 32.17 -127.75 26.69
N MET A 235 31.52 -127.60 25.52
CA MET A 235 31.50 -128.63 24.48
C MET A 235 32.91 -128.93 23.93
N VAL A 236 33.73 -127.91 23.70
CA VAL A 236 35.14 -128.10 23.29
C VAL A 236 35.92 -128.87 24.35
N HIS A 237 35.78 -128.53 25.64
CA HIS A 237 36.44 -129.29 26.72
C HIS A 237 35.91 -130.75 26.81
N GLN A 238 34.62 -130.99 26.54
CA GLN A 238 34.06 -132.34 26.45
C GLN A 238 34.65 -133.13 25.27
N LEU A 239 34.84 -132.50 24.10
CA LEU A 239 35.51 -133.11 22.95
C LEU A 239 36.98 -133.42 23.26
N GLU A 240 37.75 -132.48 23.82
CA GLU A 240 39.14 -132.71 24.26
C GLU A 240 39.24 -133.88 25.27
N ASN A 241 38.28 -133.99 26.20
CA ASN A 241 38.21 -135.11 27.14
C ASN A 241 37.94 -136.46 26.44
N LEU A 242 37.03 -136.49 25.46
CA LEU A 242 36.73 -137.69 24.66
C LEU A 242 37.91 -138.10 23.77
N GLU A 243 38.63 -137.14 23.18
CA GLU A 243 39.87 -137.41 22.44
C GLU A 243 40.98 -137.94 23.35
N ALA A 244 41.14 -137.38 24.55
CA ALA A 244 42.06 -137.91 25.55
C ALA A 244 41.66 -139.31 26.04
N GLN A 245 40.36 -139.63 26.09
CA GLN A 245 39.87 -140.99 26.35
C GLN A 245 40.21 -141.93 25.19
N LYS A 246 40.01 -141.49 23.95
CA LYS A 246 40.35 -142.24 22.72
C LYS A 246 41.85 -142.53 22.62
N TYR A 247 42.70 -141.58 23.02
CA TYR A 247 44.15 -141.77 23.15
C TYR A 247 44.50 -142.80 24.23
N ARG A 248 43.91 -142.71 25.43
CA ARG A 248 44.13 -143.68 26.52
C ARG A 248 43.70 -145.10 26.14
N SER A 249 42.58 -145.26 25.44
CA SER A 249 42.13 -146.56 24.91
C SER A 249 43.09 -147.11 23.86
N ARG A 250 43.68 -146.26 23.02
CA ARG A 250 44.69 -146.66 22.02
C ARG A 250 46.02 -147.09 22.65
N SER A 251 46.42 -146.50 23.79
CA SER A 251 47.65 -146.86 24.51
C SER A 251 47.59 -148.17 25.30
N ARG A 252 46.47 -148.92 25.29
CA ARG A 252 46.33 -150.20 26.00
C ARG A 252 46.20 -151.41 25.08
N SER A 253 46.50 -151.25 23.79
CA SER A 253 46.47 -152.29 22.77
C SER A 253 47.81 -152.34 22.02
N GLU A 254 48.51 -153.47 22.18
CA GLU A 254 49.66 -153.94 21.39
C GLU A 254 50.99 -153.18 21.49
N GLU A 255 51.91 -153.76 22.26
CA GLU A 255 53.36 -153.60 22.12
C GLU A 255 53.88 -154.62 21.09
N SER A 256 54.03 -154.23 19.81
CA SER A 256 54.88 -155.00 18.88
C SER A 256 55.30 -154.22 17.62
N ARG A 257 56.57 -154.42 17.25
CA ARG A 257 57.26 -153.98 16.00
C ARG A 257 57.70 -152.51 15.93
N LYS A 258 58.77 -152.29 15.16
CA LYS A 258 59.70 -151.15 15.25
C LYS A 258 60.47 -151.02 13.93
N SER A 259 60.77 -149.78 13.50
CA SER A 259 61.62 -149.42 12.33
C SER A 259 61.08 -149.84 10.94
N THR A 260 61.11 -149.05 9.86
CA THR A 260 61.35 -147.60 9.57
C THR A 260 60.45 -147.20 8.35
N GLU A 261 60.44 -146.04 7.66
CA GLU A 261 61.14 -144.73 7.69
C GLU A 261 60.36 -143.69 6.84
N SER A 262 60.45 -142.37 7.15
CA SER A 262 60.09 -141.21 6.28
C SER A 262 58.60 -141.06 5.83
N ASP A 263 58.02 -139.90 5.51
CA ASP A 263 58.44 -138.49 5.67
C ASP A 263 57.24 -137.52 5.90
N VAL A 264 57.52 -136.29 6.38
CA VAL A 264 56.81 -134.98 6.25
C VAL A 264 55.30 -134.98 5.83
N THR A 265 54.35 -134.40 6.59
CA THR A 265 54.24 -132.95 6.91
C THR A 265 53.38 -132.64 8.16
N HIS A 266 53.62 -131.49 8.82
CA HIS A 266 52.88 -130.99 10.00
C HIS A 266 51.49 -130.38 9.70
N PRO A 267 50.62 -130.30 10.73
CA PRO A 267 50.40 -128.99 11.38
C PRO A 267 50.54 -129.03 12.92
N GLN A 268 50.92 -127.91 13.55
CA GLN A 268 50.82 -127.72 15.02
C GLN A 268 50.60 -126.27 15.47
N VAL A 269 50.10 -126.14 16.71
CA VAL A 269 49.56 -124.93 17.35
C VAL A 269 50.56 -124.29 18.33
N ARG A 270 50.52 -122.96 18.47
CA ARG A 270 50.98 -122.17 19.64
C ARG A 270 50.14 -120.87 19.68
N ARG A 271 49.56 -120.33 20.78
CA ARG A 271 49.95 -120.20 22.21
C ARG A 271 51.32 -119.50 22.38
N THR A 272 51.47 -118.35 23.04
CA THR A 272 50.60 -117.50 23.88
C THR A 272 50.89 -116.00 23.56
N LEU A 273 50.23 -114.98 24.11
CA LEU A 273 50.52 -114.36 25.42
C LEU A 273 49.54 -113.21 25.76
N SER A 274 49.36 -112.96 27.06
CA SER A 274 48.86 -111.71 27.67
C SER A 274 50.07 -110.77 27.96
N PRO A 275 50.00 -109.55 28.56
CA PRO A 275 48.91 -109.00 29.39
C PRO A 275 48.68 -107.46 29.38
N GLN A 276 47.74 -107.00 30.25
CA GLN A 276 47.65 -105.64 30.86
C GLN A 276 47.33 -104.44 29.92
N ARG A 277 46.77 -103.31 30.38
CA ARG A 277 46.40 -102.87 31.75
C ARG A 277 45.22 -101.89 31.78
N ALA A 278 44.67 -101.68 32.99
CA ALA A 278 44.00 -100.46 33.48
C ALA A 278 42.60 -100.07 32.93
N SER A 279 41.58 -100.51 33.68
CA SER A 279 40.37 -99.75 34.06
C SER A 279 40.74 -98.44 34.84
N PRO A 280 39.82 -97.55 35.31
CA PRO A 280 38.35 -97.70 35.45
C PRO A 280 37.52 -96.44 35.02
N ARG A 281 36.17 -96.47 34.94
CA ARG A 281 35.13 -95.93 35.89
C ARG A 281 35.23 -94.42 36.24
N LEU A 282 34.15 -93.67 36.53
CA LEU A 282 32.69 -93.94 36.66
C LEU A 282 31.91 -92.59 36.63
N SER A 283 30.60 -92.64 36.34
CA SER A 283 29.55 -91.65 36.69
C SER A 283 29.67 -90.19 36.20
N GLY A 284 28.57 -89.43 36.07
CA GLY A 284 27.16 -89.84 36.15
C GLY A 284 26.19 -88.71 36.53
N SER A 285 24.92 -88.91 36.15
CA SER A 285 23.73 -88.08 36.42
C SER A 285 23.64 -86.68 35.80
N VAL A 286 22.45 -86.42 35.25
CA VAL A 286 21.94 -85.10 34.83
C VAL A 286 21.27 -84.41 36.03
N SER A 287 20.97 -83.12 35.91
CA SER A 287 19.87 -82.46 36.63
C SER A 287 19.21 -81.39 35.74
N PHE A 288 18.00 -80.95 36.08
CA PHE A 288 17.10 -80.14 35.23
C PHE A 288 16.27 -79.18 36.12
N LYS A 289 15.48 -78.27 35.49
CA LYS A 289 14.50 -77.33 36.08
C LYS A 289 15.11 -76.03 36.67
N THR A 290 14.48 -74.85 36.60
CA THR A 290 13.19 -74.43 35.97
C THR A 290 13.22 -72.95 35.56
N VAL A 291 12.19 -72.49 34.84
CA VAL A 291 11.85 -71.07 34.61
C VAL A 291 10.73 -70.66 35.60
N ASP A 292 10.68 -69.38 35.98
CA ASP A 292 9.45 -68.69 36.41
C ASP A 292 9.56 -67.16 36.15
N ASP A 293 8.42 -66.51 35.90
CA ASP A 293 8.28 -65.07 35.61
C ASP A 293 7.75 -64.28 36.82
N THR A 294 8.07 -62.97 36.94
CA THR A 294 7.08 -61.84 36.96
C THR A 294 7.62 -60.47 37.42
N ARG A 295 7.57 -59.50 36.50
CA ARG A 295 7.28 -58.05 36.64
C ARG A 295 7.08 -57.44 38.04
N THR A 296 7.86 -56.41 38.39
CA THR A 296 7.33 -55.22 39.12
C THR A 296 8.12 -53.93 38.86
N ILE A 297 7.53 -52.78 39.23
CA ILE A 297 7.91 -51.41 38.86
C ILE A 297 9.00 -50.85 39.78
N SER A 298 10.02 -50.15 39.24
CA SER A 298 10.50 -48.84 39.76
C SER A 298 11.75 -48.30 39.06
N ALA A 299 11.82 -46.97 38.93
CA ALA A 299 13.02 -46.16 38.75
C ALA A 299 12.89 -44.93 39.68
N PRO A 300 13.92 -44.07 39.89
CA PRO A 300 15.32 -44.16 39.45
C PRO A 300 16.34 -44.03 40.62
N SER A 301 17.63 -44.33 40.38
CA SER A 301 18.72 -43.61 41.08
C SER A 301 20.13 -43.77 40.49
N ARG A 302 20.79 -42.63 40.34
CA ARG A 302 22.24 -42.38 40.39
C ARG A 302 23.19 -43.50 39.92
N ARG A 303 23.60 -43.38 38.65
CA ARG A 303 24.98 -43.04 38.24
C ARG A 303 24.93 -42.31 36.90
N LYS A 304 25.03 -40.97 36.92
CA LYS A 304 25.52 -40.19 35.77
C LYS A 304 26.99 -39.90 36.05
N GLU A 305 27.87 -40.27 35.14
CA GLU A 305 29.23 -39.75 35.09
C GLU A 305 29.22 -38.38 34.40
N PRO A 306 30.12 -37.43 34.73
CA PRO A 306 30.00 -36.03 34.32
C PRO A 306 30.49 -35.80 32.88
N LEU A 307 29.65 -36.20 31.92
CA LEU A 307 29.59 -35.72 30.55
C LEU A 307 28.12 -35.27 30.34
N SER A 308 27.78 -34.08 29.88
CA SER A 308 28.58 -33.05 29.18
C SER A 308 28.03 -31.64 29.45
N GLN A 309 28.55 -30.93 30.48
CA GLN A 309 28.07 -29.58 30.82
C GLN A 309 28.27 -28.54 29.70
N ALA A 310 29.23 -28.76 28.79
CA ALA A 310 29.42 -27.89 27.62
C ALA A 310 28.24 -27.96 26.64
N GLU A 311 27.70 -29.16 26.38
CA GLU A 311 26.62 -29.37 25.40
C GLU A 311 25.27 -28.85 25.93
N GLU A 312 25.03 -28.96 27.24
CA GLU A 312 23.89 -28.31 27.91
C GLU A 312 24.04 -26.76 27.87
N CYS A 313 25.24 -26.20 28.01
CA CYS A 313 25.47 -24.76 27.85
C CYS A 313 25.31 -24.25 26.41
N ASP A 314 25.87 -24.95 25.40
CA ASP A 314 25.77 -24.53 23.99
C ASP A 314 24.32 -24.54 23.51
N THR A 315 23.52 -25.53 23.95
CA THR A 315 22.08 -25.58 23.65
C THR A 315 21.29 -24.52 24.40
N GLU A 316 21.62 -24.20 25.66
CA GLU A 316 21.01 -23.08 26.39
C GLU A 316 21.32 -21.72 25.74
N LEU A 317 22.57 -21.50 25.32
CA LEU A 317 22.98 -20.27 24.64
C LEU A 317 22.28 -20.08 23.30
N SER A 318 22.13 -21.16 22.51
CA SER A 318 21.38 -21.15 21.26
C SER A 318 19.90 -20.78 21.49
N LEU A 319 19.25 -21.41 22.49
CA LEU A 319 17.86 -21.11 22.85
C LEU A 319 17.68 -19.68 23.38
N ARG A 320 18.64 -19.13 24.13
CA ARG A 320 18.62 -17.73 24.58
C ARG A 320 18.73 -16.75 23.42
N PHE A 321 19.61 -17.00 22.46
CA PHE A 321 19.74 -16.16 21.25
C PHE A 321 18.47 -16.23 20.40
N GLN A 322 17.89 -17.43 20.27
CA GLN A 322 16.65 -17.63 19.53
C GLN A 322 15.45 -16.95 20.21
N LEU A 323 15.35 -17.01 21.55
CA LEU A 323 14.36 -16.27 22.33
C LEU A 323 14.51 -14.76 22.11
N GLN A 324 15.73 -14.21 22.25
CA GLN A 324 15.97 -12.78 22.01
C GLN A 324 15.56 -12.35 20.60
N SER A 325 15.83 -13.17 19.57
CA SER A 325 15.42 -12.88 18.19
C SER A 325 13.89 -12.87 18.01
N GLU A 326 13.14 -13.72 18.73
CA GLU A 326 11.68 -13.65 18.74
C GLU A 326 11.14 -12.48 19.58
N GLU A 327 11.78 -12.14 20.70
CA GLU A 327 11.44 -10.95 21.51
C GLU A 327 11.62 -9.65 20.71
N GLU A 328 12.70 -9.52 19.94
CA GLU A 328 12.94 -8.40 19.02
C GLU A 328 11.87 -8.32 17.91
N LYS A 329 11.43 -9.46 17.35
CA LYS A 329 10.33 -9.51 16.39
C LYS A 329 8.99 -9.11 17.01
N VAL A 330 8.70 -9.55 18.23
CA VAL A 330 7.48 -9.18 18.97
C VAL A 330 7.49 -7.69 19.30
N HIS A 331 8.63 -7.12 19.70
CA HIS A 331 8.74 -5.67 19.91
C HIS A 331 8.55 -4.87 18.61
N LEU A 332 9.08 -5.37 17.49
CA LEU A 332 8.90 -4.75 16.17
C LEU A 332 7.45 -4.82 15.68
N THR A 333 6.74 -5.94 15.87
CA THR A 333 5.32 -6.05 15.51
C THR A 333 4.43 -5.23 16.45
N GLN A 334 4.74 -5.18 17.75
CA GLN A 334 4.08 -4.31 18.72
C GLN A 334 4.18 -2.83 18.30
N SER A 335 5.39 -2.34 17.98
CA SER A 335 5.58 -0.97 17.50
C SER A 335 4.83 -0.68 16.19
N LYS A 336 4.76 -1.64 15.26
CA LYS A 336 3.94 -1.49 14.03
C LYS A 336 2.44 -1.41 14.35
N CYS A 337 1.94 -2.24 15.27
CA CYS A 337 0.55 -2.17 15.73
C CYS A 337 0.21 -0.83 16.39
N ASP A 338 1.12 -0.29 17.20
CA ASP A 338 0.93 0.99 17.89
C ASP A 338 0.94 2.18 16.91
N ASN A 339 1.79 2.13 15.87
CA ASN A 339 1.82 3.10 14.78
C ASN A 339 0.53 3.06 13.92
N MET A 340 0.09 1.86 13.51
CA MET A 340 -1.18 1.70 12.79
C MET A 340 -2.38 2.19 13.64
N GLN A 341 -2.32 2.04 14.96
CA GLN A 341 -3.33 2.64 15.84
C GLN A 341 -3.24 4.18 15.90
N THR A 342 -2.06 4.81 15.80
CA THR A 342 -1.96 6.29 15.69
C THR A 342 -2.56 6.78 14.39
N GLU A 343 -2.21 6.16 13.26
CA GLU A 343 -2.72 6.50 11.92
C GLU A 343 -4.25 6.35 11.85
N LEU A 344 -4.79 5.23 12.33
CA LEU A 344 -6.25 5.00 12.36
C LEU A 344 -6.97 6.03 13.25
N ARG A 345 -6.38 6.41 14.39
CA ARG A 345 -6.90 7.50 15.25
C ARG A 345 -6.85 8.87 14.56
N GLU A 346 -5.92 9.11 13.65
CA GLU A 346 -5.79 10.37 12.91
C GLU A 346 -6.72 10.44 11.70
N LEU A 347 -6.80 9.37 10.91
CA LEU A 347 -7.83 9.21 9.87
C LEU A 347 -9.24 9.37 10.44
N GLN A 348 -9.51 8.84 11.64
CA GLN A 348 -10.80 9.01 12.31
C GLN A 348 -11.07 10.47 12.73
N ARG A 349 -10.05 11.27 13.07
CA ARG A 349 -10.19 12.72 13.33
C ARG A 349 -10.40 13.51 12.03
N GLN A 350 -9.63 13.21 10.99
CA GLN A 350 -9.75 13.84 9.66
C GLN A 350 -11.15 13.60 9.07
N TYR A 351 -11.65 12.35 9.11
CA TYR A 351 -13.01 12.03 8.70
C TYR A 351 -14.07 12.84 9.45
N GLN A 352 -13.91 13.04 10.77
CA GLN A 352 -14.81 13.90 11.54
C GLN A 352 -14.71 15.39 11.17
N ALA A 353 -13.52 15.89 10.79
CA ALA A 353 -13.35 17.27 10.33
C ALA A 353 -14.09 17.47 9.00
N ILE A 354 -13.82 16.62 8.01
CA ILE A 354 -14.47 16.63 6.68
C ILE A 354 -16.00 16.53 6.81
N GLN A 355 -16.53 15.74 7.75
CA GLN A 355 -17.98 15.68 7.98
C GLN A 355 -18.57 16.98 8.58
N ARG A 356 -17.82 17.73 9.40
CA ARG A 356 -18.25 19.05 9.92
C ARG A 356 -18.20 20.10 8.81
N GLU A 357 -17.13 20.15 8.04
CA GLU A 357 -16.97 21.05 6.88
C GLU A 357 -18.08 20.80 5.85
N ARG A 358 -18.40 19.54 5.54
CA ARG A 358 -19.51 19.20 4.65
C ARG A 358 -20.87 19.65 5.18
N GLN A 359 -21.08 19.68 6.50
CA GLN A 359 -22.31 20.22 7.11
C GLN A 359 -22.35 21.75 7.01
N GLN A 360 -21.24 22.43 7.24
CA GLN A 360 -21.11 23.89 7.08
C GLN A 360 -21.40 24.31 5.64
N LEU A 361 -20.73 23.69 4.66
CA LEU A 361 -20.95 23.95 3.23
C LEU A 361 -22.39 23.65 2.78
N GLN A 362 -23.06 22.64 3.36
CA GLN A 362 -24.47 22.36 3.08
C GLN A 362 -25.40 23.47 3.61
N GLU A 363 -25.10 24.05 4.78
CA GLU A 363 -25.87 25.14 5.35
C GLU A 363 -25.60 26.48 4.65
N GLU A 364 -24.36 26.76 4.24
CA GLU A 364 -24.01 27.89 3.39
C GLU A 364 -24.73 27.81 2.03
N LEU A 365 -24.72 26.63 1.38
CA LEU A 365 -25.49 26.41 0.15
C LEU A 365 -27.00 26.57 0.36
N ARG A 366 -27.53 26.24 1.56
CA ARG A 366 -28.94 26.50 1.92
C ARG A 366 -29.23 27.99 2.03
N LEU A 367 -28.33 28.75 2.67
CA LEU A 367 -28.44 30.21 2.81
C LEU A 367 -28.31 30.91 1.46
N CYS A 368 -27.32 30.57 0.63
CA CYS A 368 -27.17 31.12 -0.72
C CYS A 368 -28.38 30.82 -1.61
N ARG A 369 -28.98 29.61 -1.51
CA ARG A 369 -30.23 29.29 -2.23
C ARG A 369 -31.41 30.15 -1.77
N ALA A 370 -31.56 30.37 -0.46
CA ALA A 370 -32.61 31.24 0.08
C ALA A 370 -32.41 32.70 -0.35
N GLU A 371 -31.17 33.19 -0.37
CA GLU A 371 -30.83 34.54 -0.80
C GLU A 371 -31.06 34.74 -2.31
N ILE A 372 -30.70 33.76 -3.15
CA ILE A 372 -31.04 33.76 -4.57
C ILE A 372 -32.57 33.75 -4.80
N GLN A 373 -33.34 33.04 -3.96
CA GLN A 373 -34.80 33.07 -4.01
C GLN A 373 -35.36 34.44 -3.58
N ARG A 374 -34.80 35.05 -2.51
CA ARG A 374 -35.16 36.40 -2.05
C ARG A 374 -34.92 37.42 -3.17
N LEU A 375 -33.73 37.42 -3.77
CA LEU A 375 -33.36 38.31 -4.86
C LEU A 375 -34.28 38.14 -6.08
N LYS A 376 -34.58 36.89 -6.48
CA LYS A 376 -35.56 36.60 -7.54
C LYS A 376 -36.97 37.08 -7.22
N GLY A 377 -37.39 37.02 -5.96
CA GLY A 377 -38.68 37.56 -5.49
C GLY A 377 -38.74 39.10 -5.46
N THR A 378 -37.58 39.77 -5.39
CA THR A 378 -37.50 41.25 -5.41
C THR A 378 -37.29 41.87 -6.80
N VAL A 379 -37.10 41.07 -7.85
CA VAL A 379 -37.02 41.57 -9.24
C VAL A 379 -38.44 41.59 -9.85
N PRO A 380 -38.99 42.75 -10.25
CA PRO A 380 -40.29 42.82 -10.91
C PRO A 380 -40.26 42.13 -12.28
N ALA A 381 -41.04 41.07 -12.44
CA ALA A 381 -41.05 40.24 -13.64
C ALA A 381 -41.98 40.76 -14.76
N ASP A 382 -41.88 42.04 -15.13
CA ASP A 382 -42.16 42.45 -16.52
C ASP A 382 -41.42 43.75 -16.90
N GLY A 383 -40.69 43.72 -18.02
CA GLY A 383 -39.87 44.82 -18.52
C GLY A 383 -40.66 45.88 -19.29
N ARG A 384 -41.89 46.19 -18.88
CA ARG A 384 -42.75 47.16 -19.57
C ARG A 384 -42.49 48.58 -19.08
N VAL A 385 -41.78 49.34 -19.91
CA VAL A 385 -41.68 50.80 -19.79
C VAL A 385 -43.10 51.39 -19.77
N GLY A 386 -43.49 51.96 -18.63
CA GLY A 386 -44.74 52.70 -18.49
C GLY A 386 -44.66 54.00 -19.29
N VAL A 387 -45.24 54.00 -20.49
CA VAL A 387 -45.36 55.21 -21.32
C VAL A 387 -46.14 56.27 -20.53
N PRO A 388 -45.60 57.48 -20.32
CA PRO A 388 -46.31 58.53 -19.62
C PRO A 388 -47.57 58.92 -20.41
N GLN A 389 -48.75 58.76 -19.82
CA GLN A 389 -50.00 59.18 -20.47
C GLN A 389 -50.03 60.70 -20.57
N GLY A 390 -49.85 61.22 -21.79
CA GLY A 390 -49.89 62.64 -22.07
C GLY A 390 -51.21 63.29 -21.72
N CYS A 391 -51.14 64.57 -21.32
CA CYS A 391 -52.29 65.36 -20.88
C CYS A 391 -53.44 65.35 -21.89
N ARG A 392 -54.60 64.80 -21.51
CA ARG A 392 -55.86 65.05 -22.21
C ARG A 392 -56.60 66.20 -21.52
N MET A 393 -56.77 67.30 -22.26
CA MET A 393 -57.53 68.47 -21.83
C MET A 393 -58.97 68.09 -21.49
N ALA A 394 -59.52 68.67 -20.43
CA ALA A 394 -60.89 68.41 -20.01
C ALA A 394 -61.89 69.21 -20.86
N THR A 395 -62.77 68.52 -21.61
CA THR A 395 -63.88 69.15 -22.33
C THR A 395 -65.21 68.42 -22.12
N GLY A 396 -65.98 68.89 -21.13
CA GLY A 396 -67.42 69.13 -21.29
C GLY A 396 -68.42 67.95 -21.27
N ARG A 397 -69.29 67.99 -20.24
CA ARG A 397 -70.70 67.54 -20.22
C ARG A 397 -70.99 66.01 -20.33
N GLY A 398 -71.63 65.48 -19.30
CA GLY A 398 -72.17 64.11 -19.23
C GLY A 398 -73.23 63.97 -18.12
N ILE A 399 -74.43 64.48 -18.42
CA ILE A 399 -75.65 64.57 -17.59
C ILE A 399 -75.82 63.49 -16.51
N ALA A 400 -76.17 63.89 -15.28
CA ALA A 400 -76.48 62.98 -14.17
C ALA A 400 -77.91 62.41 -14.21
N GLY A 401 -78.06 61.16 -13.78
CA GLY A 401 -79.33 60.46 -13.55
C GLY A 401 -79.19 58.95 -13.79
N ASP A 402 -79.93 58.06 -13.12
CA ASP A 402 -80.78 58.22 -11.93
C ASP A 402 -81.04 56.82 -11.30
N ARG A 403 -81.51 56.79 -10.04
CA ARG A 403 -82.10 55.64 -9.29
C ARG A 403 -81.24 54.45 -8.86
N HIS A 404 -81.70 53.87 -7.75
CA HIS A 404 -81.28 52.59 -7.17
C HIS A 404 -81.98 51.40 -7.85
N GLY A 405 -81.41 50.21 -7.65
CA GLY A 405 -82.01 48.90 -7.86
C GLY A 405 -81.27 47.86 -7.03
#